data_AF-A0A438VDM3-F1
#
_entry.id   AF-A0A438VDM3-F1
#
_cell.length_a   1.000
_cell.length_b   1.000
_cell.length_c   1.000
_cell.angle_alpha   90.00
_cell.angle_beta   90.00
_cell.angle_gamma   90.00
#
_symmetry.space_group_name_H-M   'P 1'
#
loop_
_entity.id
_entity.type
_entity.pdbx_description
1 polymer ?
#
loop_
_entity_poly.entity_id
_entity_poly.type
_entity_poly.pdbx_seq_one_letter_code
_entity_poly.pdbx_strand_id
1 'polypeptide(L)' 'LLQSGDHVLLGDDVYGGTFRLFNKVLVKNGLSCTIIDTSDISQIKKAIKQNTKALYLETPSNPLLKITDL' A
#
# COMPACT_ATOMS: atom_id res chain seq x y z
N LEU A 1 4.38 -12.01 9.55
CA LEU A 1 3.76 -10.68 9.71
C LEU A 1 2.38 -10.63 9.06
N LEU A 2 2.25 -11.00 7.80
CA LEU A 2 0.95 -11.09 7.10
C LEU A 2 0.57 -12.55 6.83
N GLN A 3 -0.72 -12.82 6.71
CA GLN A 3 -1.31 -14.12 6.38
C GLN A 3 -2.43 -13.97 5.33
N SER A 4 -2.82 -15.08 4.70
CA SER A 4 -3.94 -15.09 3.74
C SER A 4 -5.21 -14.49 4.37
N GLY A 5 -5.91 -13.63 3.62
CA GLY A 5 -7.06 -12.87 4.07
C GLY A 5 -6.75 -11.47 4.59
N ASP A 6 -5.47 -11.15 4.85
CA ASP A 6 -5.09 -9.80 5.27
C ASP A 6 -5.17 -8.79 4.12
N HIS A 7 -5.38 -7.53 4.50
CA HIS A 7 -5.43 -6.39 3.61
C HIS A 7 -4.26 -5.43 3.89
N VAL A 8 -3.69 -4.87 2.82
CA VAL A 8 -2.62 -3.88 2.88
C VAL A 8 -3.01 -2.62 2.12
N LEU A 9 -2.67 -1.46 2.67
CA LEU A 9 -2.70 -0.20 1.95
C LEU A 9 -1.33 0.04 1.30
N LEU A 10 -1.32 0.35 0.01
CA LEU A 10 -0.09 0.61 -0.75
C LEU A 10 -0.12 2.03 -1.30
N GLY A 11 0.98 2.77 -1.17
CA GLY A 11 1.16 4.05 -1.84
C GLY A 11 1.05 3.91 -3.36
N ASP A 12 0.41 4.89 -4.00
CA ASP A 12 0.24 4.95 -5.46
C ASP A 12 1.55 5.26 -6.21
N ASP A 13 2.51 5.87 -5.53
CA ASP A 13 3.87 6.09 -6.02
C ASP A 13 4.88 5.37 -5.11
N VAL A 14 5.16 4.12 -5.45
CA VAL A 14 6.18 3.28 -4.81
C VAL A 14 7.02 2.62 -5.89
N TYR A 15 8.19 2.11 -5.53
CA TYR A 15 9.06 1.42 -6.46
C TYR A 15 8.30 0.36 -7.29
N GLY A 16 8.49 0.37 -8.61
CA GLY A 16 7.75 -0.53 -9.51
C GLY A 16 7.92 -2.02 -9.20
N GLY A 17 9.05 -2.42 -8.58
CA GLY A 17 9.24 -3.78 -8.07
C GLY A 17 8.30 -4.14 -6.92
N THR A 18 8.00 -3.18 -6.04
CA THR A 18 7.01 -3.32 -4.95
C THR A 18 5.62 -3.56 -5.53
N PHE A 19 5.22 -2.77 -6.52
CA PHE A 19 3.93 -2.94 -7.19
C PHE A 19 3.82 -4.32 -7.86
N ARG A 20 4.91 -4.77 -8.51
CA ARG A 20 4.98 -6.09 -9.15
C ARG A 20 4.90 -7.21 -8.12
N LEU A 21 5.58 -7.09 -6.98
CA LEU A 21 5.53 -8.07 -5.90
C LEU A 21 4.09 -8.23 -5.40
N PHE A 22 3.40 -7.12 -5.11
CA PHE A 22 2.01 -7.16 -4.66
C PHE A 22 1.10 -7.85 -5.67
N ASN A 23 1.10 -7.38 -6.92
CA ASN A 23 0.18 -7.88 -7.93
C ASN A 23 0.46 -9.31 -8.41
N LYS A 24 1.74 -9.69 -8.56
CA LYS A 24 2.07 -11.01 -9.15
C LYS A 24 2.23 -12.11 -8.12
N VAL A 25 2.55 -11.78 -6.87
CA VAL A 25 2.90 -12.75 -5.83
C VAL A 25 1.92 -12.68 -4.66
N LEU A 26 1.82 -11.53 -4.01
CA LEU A 26 1.09 -11.42 -2.73
C LEU A 26 -0.43 -11.63 -2.90
N VAL A 27 -1.02 -11.10 -3.98
CA VAL A 27 -2.43 -11.36 -4.30
C VAL A 27 -2.71 -12.84 -4.52
N LYS A 28 -1.79 -13.58 -5.17
CA LYS A 28 -1.93 -15.03 -5.35
C LYS A 28 -1.78 -15.82 -4.05
N ASN A 29 -1.07 -15.26 -3.08
CA ASN A 29 -0.92 -15.83 -1.74
C ASN A 29 -2.06 -15.43 -0.78
N GLY A 30 -3.16 -14.89 -1.30
CA GLY A 30 -4.37 -14.58 -0.55
C GLY A 30 -4.38 -13.23 0.15
N LEU A 31 -3.41 -12.34 -0.15
CA LEU A 31 -3.45 -10.96 0.33
C LEU A 31 -4.30 -10.08 -0.57
N SER A 32 -4.93 -9.07 0.01
CA SER A 32 -5.64 -8.02 -0.72
C SER A 32 -4.94 -6.68 -0.54
N CYS A 33 -5.02 -5.82 -1.55
CA CYS A 33 -4.35 -4.52 -1.54
C CYS A 33 -5.30 -3.43 -2.02
N THR A 34 -5.26 -2.26 -1.38
CA THR A 34 -5.86 -1.02 -1.92
C THR A 34 -4.75 -0.01 -2.13
N ILE A 35 -4.68 0.54 -3.33
CA ILE A 35 -3.71 1.56 -3.71
C ILE A 35 -4.32 2.93 -3.43
N ILE A 36 -3.59 3.81 -2.75
CA ILE A 36 -4.05 5.14 -2.33
C ILE A 36 -2.93 6.18 -2.46
N ASP A 37 -3.29 7.44 -2.63
CA ASP A 37 -2.34 8.53 -2.40
C ASP A 37 -2.09 8.68 -0.90
N THR A 38 -0.87 8.42 -0.47
CA THR A 38 -0.48 8.44 0.95
C THR A 38 -0.17 9.84 1.48
N SER A 39 -0.03 10.83 0.58
CA SER A 39 0.06 12.24 0.97
C SER A 39 -1.28 12.82 1.45
N ASP A 40 -2.41 12.16 1.13
CA ASP A 40 -3.74 12.52 1.62
C ASP A 40 -4.21 11.58 2.75
N ILE A 41 -4.09 12.05 3.98
CA ILE A 41 -4.52 11.33 5.19
C ILE A 41 -6.00 10.89 5.14
N SER A 42 -6.84 11.59 4.39
CA SER A 42 -8.26 11.25 4.25
C SER A 42 -8.45 9.96 3.45
N GLN A 43 -7.62 9.72 2.44
CA GLN A 43 -7.65 8.48 1.66
C GLN A 43 -7.20 7.29 2.51
N ILE A 44 -6.16 7.47 3.33
CA ILE A 44 -5.72 6.44 4.28
C ILE A 44 -6.88 6.05 5.20
N LYS A 45 -7.51 7.03 5.87
CA LYS A 45 -8.63 6.78 6.80
C LYS A 45 -9.80 6.06 6.13
N LYS A 46 -10.16 6.43 4.89
CA LYS A 46 -11.26 5.79 4.14
C LYS A 46 -10.94 4.38 3.67
N ALA A 47 -9.67 4.08 3.40
CA ALA A 47 -9.26 2.80 2.85
C ALA A 47 -9.01 1.71 3.91
N ILE A 48 -8.90 2.08 5.19
CA ILE A 48 -8.79 1.12 6.30
C ILE A 48 -10.05 0.25 6.38
N LYS A 49 -9.83 -1.06 6.25
CA LYS A 49 -10.81 -2.14 6.46
C LYS A 49 -10.49 -2.91 7.75
N GLN A 50 -11.44 -3.66 8.28
CA GLN A 50 -11.27 -4.46 9.50
C GLN A 50 -10.09 -5.45 9.45
N ASN A 51 -9.78 -5.98 8.26
CA ASN A 51 -8.65 -6.87 8.01
C ASN A 51 -7.38 -6.15 7.54
N THR A 52 -7.30 -4.82 7.63
CA THR A 52 -6.08 -4.07 7.25
C THR A 52 -5.00 -4.29 8.30
N LYS A 53 -3.84 -4.80 7.87
CA LYS A 53 -2.72 -5.13 8.77
C LYS A 53 -1.46 -4.33 8.52
N ALA A 54 -1.35 -3.67 7.37
CA ALA A 54 -0.19 -2.84 7.06
C ALA A 54 -0.55 -1.66 6.13
N LEU A 55 0.24 -0.60 6.24
CA LEU A 55 0.35 0.49 5.28
C LEU A 55 1.80 0.50 4.79
N TYR A 56 2.01 0.43 3.48
CA TYR A 56 3.32 0.52 2.84
C TYR A 56 3.37 1.76 1.96
N LEU A 57 4.38 2.60 2.17
CA LEU A 57 4.57 3.86 1.45
C LEU A 57 6.07 4.19 1.32
N GLU A 58 6.39 5.11 0.41
CA GLU A 58 7.73 5.67 0.22
C GLU A 58 7.64 7.21 0.29
N THR A 59 8.54 7.86 1.03
CA THR A 59 8.59 9.33 1.17
C THR A 59 10.05 9.81 1.29
N PRO A 60 10.54 10.71 0.41
CA PRO A 60 9.92 11.09 -0.85
C PRO A 60 9.77 9.87 -1.78
N SER A 61 8.64 9.76 -2.47
CA SER A 61 8.43 8.70 -3.45
C SER A 61 9.32 8.86 -4.69
N ASN A 62 9.55 7.79 -5.44
CA ASN A 62 10.29 7.84 -6.70
C ASN A 62 9.40 7.29 -7.83
N PRO A 63 9.17 8.04 -8.93
CA PRO A 63 9.90 9.25 -9.37
C PRO A 63 9.26 10.59 -9.03
N LEU A 64 8.06 10.63 -8.44
CA LEU A 64 7.30 11.87 -8.35
C LEU A 64 7.62 12.73 -7.11
N LEU A 65 8.50 12.23 -6.21
CA LEU A 65 8.94 12.94 -5.00
C LEU A 65 7.78 13.37 -4.10
N LYS A 66 6.68 12.60 -4.07
CA LYS A 66 5.55 12.86 -3.17
C LYS A 66 6.02 12.70 -1.72
N ILE A 67 5.56 13.60 -0.86
CA ILE A 67 5.85 13.56 0.58
C ILE A 67 4.61 13.05 1.31
N THR A 68 4.83 12.04 2.14
CA THR A 68 3.88 11.64 3.20
C THR A 68 4.42 12.09 4.55
N ASP A 69 3.55 12.69 5.35
CA ASP A 69 3.82 13.09 6.74
C ASP A 69 3.73 11.85 7.66
N LEU A 70 4.74 11.62 8.50
CA LEU A 70 4.94 10.39 9.30
C LEU A 70 4.71 10.58 10.80
#